data_AF-A0A5M9MDD0-F1
#
_entry.id   AF-A0A5M9MDD0-F1
#
_cell.length_a   1.000
_cell.length_b   1.000
_cell.length_c   1.000
_cell.angle_alpha   90.00
_cell.angle_beta   90.00
_cell.angle_gamma   90.00
#
_symmetry.space_group_name_H-M   'P 1'
#
loop_
_entity.id
_entity.type
_entity.pdbx_description
1 polymer ?
#
loop_
_entity_poly.entity_id
_entity_poly.type
_entity_poly.pdbx_seq_one_letter_code
_entity_poly.pdbx_strand_id
1 'polypeptide(L)'
;MAVLFQDIETPDINGARKPRKLGVKNCDDKAYLNDKLQGLGTFVIPRSWLVTTSDNLDKLLSSMDEYPIVGKPVRGRGSHGVKVCHNPTDLKAHVEALLVESPLVMIEELLAGNEATITVKSPSSSRPQHWSMTPVIRFNHVEGVAPYNGVVAVTTNSRVITDEEMKDPAYSDVMRQFERVAQLIRATAPIRIDVRRFHQGSRFALFDINMKPNMTGPGRPGREDQAGLTAISAAALGWDYGALLENILGIAQPLDVFRRYRSPFERC
;
A
#
# COMPACT_ATOMS: atom_id res chain seq x y z
N MET A 1 16.21 3.59 -23.75
CA MET A 1 16.32 3.13 -22.34
C MET A 1 14.91 3.09 -21.75
N ALA A 2 14.33 1.89 -21.61
CA ALA A 2 13.11 1.68 -20.83
C ALA A 2 13.51 1.47 -19.37
N VAL A 3 12.78 2.06 -18.43
CA VAL A 3 13.12 2.00 -17.01
C VAL A 3 11.89 1.72 -16.16
N LEU A 4 12.01 0.79 -15.21
CA LEU A 4 11.06 0.59 -14.11
C LEU A 4 11.50 1.49 -12.96
N PHE A 5 11.06 2.75 -12.93
CA PHE A 5 11.43 3.69 -11.85
C PHE A 5 10.36 3.68 -10.75
N GLN A 6 10.73 3.24 -9.54
CA GLN A 6 9.95 3.50 -8.31
C GLN A 6 10.76 4.18 -7.20
N ASP A 7 12.09 4.11 -7.16
CA ASP A 7 12.96 5.13 -6.52
C ASP A 7 14.41 4.81 -6.80
N ILE A 8 15.15 5.78 -7.31
CA ILE A 8 16.60 5.86 -7.08
C ILE A 8 16.82 7.31 -6.67
N GLU A 9 17.40 7.57 -5.50
CA GLU A 9 18.21 8.78 -5.35
C GLU A 9 19.35 8.62 -6.36
N THR A 10 19.18 9.16 -7.57
CA THR A 10 20.22 9.04 -8.60
C THR A 10 21.49 9.71 -8.09
N PRO A 11 22.65 9.02 -8.09
CA PRO A 11 23.91 9.72 -7.92
C PRO A 11 24.06 10.76 -9.05
N ASP A 12 24.68 11.89 -8.77
CA ASP A 12 25.04 12.87 -9.80
C ASP A 12 26.02 12.17 -10.77
N ILE A 13 25.58 11.96 -12.01
CA ILE A 13 26.46 11.52 -13.10
C ILE A 13 26.50 12.67 -14.12
N ASN A 14 27.67 13.31 -14.23
CA ASN A 14 28.02 14.26 -15.29
C ASN A 14 27.15 15.52 -15.43
N GLY A 15 26.83 16.21 -14.32
CA GLY A 15 26.38 17.61 -14.36
C GLY A 15 25.03 17.90 -15.01
N ALA A 16 24.18 16.89 -15.23
CA ALA A 16 22.84 17.07 -15.76
C ALA A 16 21.86 17.51 -14.64
N ARG A 17 21.05 18.54 -14.90
CA ARG A 17 20.02 19.08 -13.98
C ARG A 17 19.19 17.96 -13.32
N LYS A 18 19.09 18.02 -11.98
CA LYS A 18 18.21 17.19 -11.16
C LYS A 18 16.78 17.18 -11.71
N PRO A 19 16.20 16.00 -12.03
CA PRO A 19 14.77 15.88 -12.27
C PRO A 19 13.99 16.37 -11.04
N ARG A 20 12.89 17.10 -11.24
CA ARG A 20 11.97 17.46 -10.14
C ARG A 20 11.54 16.17 -9.42
N LYS A 21 11.51 16.20 -8.08
CA LYS A 21 11.15 15.06 -7.21
C LYS A 21 9.88 14.38 -7.76
N LEU A 22 10.08 13.21 -8.36
CA LEU A 22 9.09 12.47 -9.16
C LEU A 22 7.93 12.01 -8.26
N GLY A 23 6.70 12.01 -8.78
CA GLY A 23 5.46 11.79 -8.03
C GLY A 23 5.41 10.56 -7.13
N VAL A 24 6.27 9.56 -7.33
CA VAL A 24 6.39 8.40 -6.45
C VAL A 24 6.77 8.81 -5.03
N LYS A 25 7.69 9.75 -4.81
CA LYS A 25 8.08 10.19 -3.45
C LYS A 25 6.90 10.80 -2.67
N ASN A 26 6.01 11.50 -3.37
CA ASN A 26 4.82 12.07 -2.74
C ASN A 26 3.76 10.98 -2.50
N CYS A 27 3.60 10.03 -3.44
CA CYS A 27 2.63 8.94 -3.29
C CYS A 27 3.07 7.85 -2.30
N ASP A 28 4.37 7.73 -2.01
CA ASP A 28 4.95 6.85 -0.99
C ASP A 28 4.79 7.44 0.42
N ASP A 29 4.46 8.73 0.52
CA ASP A 29 4.09 9.38 1.77
C ASP A 29 2.61 9.10 2.04
N LYS A 30 2.35 8.14 2.95
CA LYS A 30 1.00 7.67 3.27
C LYS A 30 0.07 8.82 3.67
N ALA A 31 0.58 9.78 4.42
CA ALA A 31 -0.20 10.93 4.87
C ALA A 31 -0.66 11.78 3.68
N TYR A 32 0.25 12.07 2.75
CA TYR A 32 -0.08 12.85 1.55
C TYR A 32 -1.11 12.14 0.67
N LEU A 33 -0.89 10.86 0.36
CA LEU A 33 -1.80 10.15 -0.56
C LEU A 33 -3.16 9.89 0.09
N ASN A 34 -3.21 9.53 1.37
CA ASN A 34 -4.48 9.36 2.09
C ASN A 34 -5.27 10.67 2.14
N ASP A 35 -4.63 11.81 2.46
CA ASP A 35 -5.27 13.13 2.44
C ASP A 35 -5.86 13.45 1.05
N LYS A 36 -5.08 13.26 -0.02
CA LYS A 36 -5.57 13.52 -1.38
C LYS A 36 -6.72 12.62 -1.78
N LEU A 37 -6.68 11.33 -1.44
CA LEU A 37 -7.76 10.42 -1.78
C LEU A 37 -9.03 10.67 -0.92
N GLN A 38 -8.87 11.02 0.36
CA GLN A 38 -9.98 11.43 1.22
C GLN A 38 -10.64 12.71 0.70
N GLY A 39 -9.85 13.72 0.31
CA GLY A 39 -10.35 14.97 -0.26
C GLY A 39 -11.14 14.81 -1.56
N LEU A 40 -10.93 13.71 -2.30
CA LEU A 40 -11.72 13.38 -3.49
C LEU A 40 -13.10 12.78 -3.17
N GLY A 41 -13.32 12.28 -1.95
CA GLY A 41 -14.62 11.77 -1.49
C GLY A 41 -15.17 10.54 -2.21
N THR A 42 -14.43 9.95 -3.13
CA THR A 42 -14.88 8.83 -4.00
C THR A 42 -14.30 7.47 -3.62
N PHE A 43 -13.30 7.46 -2.72
CA PHE A 43 -12.63 6.25 -2.25
C PHE A 43 -13.07 5.90 -0.82
N VAL A 44 -13.20 4.61 -0.54
CA VAL A 44 -13.49 4.12 0.81
C VAL A 44 -12.16 4.02 1.56
N ILE A 45 -11.92 4.94 2.49
CA ILE A 45 -10.69 5.04 3.28
C ILE A 45 -11.08 5.07 4.76
N PRO A 46 -10.33 4.44 5.67
CA PRO A 46 -10.58 4.58 7.10
C PRO A 46 -10.43 6.04 7.55
N ARG A 47 -11.12 6.40 8.63
CA ARG A 47 -10.85 7.62 9.38
C ARG A 47 -9.41 7.61 9.84
N SER A 48 -8.74 8.73 9.62
CA SER A 48 -7.33 8.92 9.98
C SER A 48 -7.09 10.33 10.50
N TRP A 49 -6.14 10.46 11.40
CA TRP A 49 -5.65 11.72 11.93
C TRP A 49 -4.13 11.75 11.84
N LEU A 50 -3.60 12.90 11.47
CA LEU A 50 -2.15 13.14 11.46
C LEU A 50 -1.78 13.93 12.71
N VAL A 51 -0.69 13.51 13.35
CA VAL A 51 -0.20 14.09 14.60
C VAL A 51 1.28 14.43 14.46
N THR A 52 1.62 15.64 14.87
CA THR A 52 2.97 16.19 14.96
C THR A 52 3.30 16.54 16.41
N THR A 53 4.57 16.85 16.67
CA THR A 53 5.04 17.29 17.99
C THR A 53 4.43 18.61 18.46
N SER A 54 3.87 19.41 17.54
CA SER A 54 3.20 20.68 17.87
C SER A 54 1.70 20.53 18.21
N ASP A 55 1.11 19.36 17.96
CA ASP A 55 -0.33 19.16 18.17
C ASP A 55 -0.67 18.95 19.65
N ASN A 56 -1.85 19.43 20.05
CA ASN A 56 -2.41 19.13 21.36
C ASN A 56 -3.03 17.72 21.35
N LEU A 57 -2.20 16.72 21.67
CA LEU A 57 -2.59 15.32 21.66
C LEU A 57 -3.76 15.04 22.60
N ASP A 58 -3.79 15.62 23.80
CA ASP A 58 -4.89 15.41 24.76
C ASP A 58 -6.24 15.87 24.21
N LYS A 59 -6.27 17.01 23.50
CA LYS A 59 -7.48 17.51 22.83
C LYS A 59 -7.93 16.57 21.72
N LEU A 60 -7.00 16.06 20.91
CA LEU A 60 -7.31 15.12 19.84
C LEU A 60 -7.86 13.81 20.41
N LEU A 61 -7.20 13.24 21.42
CA LEU A 61 -7.64 12.00 22.06
C LEU A 61 -9.02 12.15 22.72
N SER A 62 -9.33 13.32 23.27
CA SER A 62 -10.65 13.61 23.85
C SER A 62 -11.78 13.68 22.81
N SER A 63 -11.46 13.79 21.51
CA SER A 63 -12.44 13.74 20.42
C SER A 63 -12.63 12.34 19.82
N MET A 64 -11.92 11.33 20.34
CA MET A 64 -11.98 9.95 19.86
C MET A 64 -12.91 9.13 20.76
N ASP A 65 -14.07 8.75 20.22
CA ASP A 65 -15.11 8.07 20.99
C ASP A 65 -15.11 6.54 20.77
N GLU A 66 -14.31 6.03 19.85
CA GLU A 66 -14.32 4.63 19.42
C GLU A 66 -12.92 4.00 19.49
N TYR A 67 -12.79 2.93 20.27
CA TYR A 67 -11.59 2.10 20.38
C TYR A 67 -11.95 0.64 20.00
N PRO A 68 -11.01 -0.15 19.44
CA PRO A 68 -9.58 0.11 19.32
C PRO A 68 -9.20 1.03 18.14
N ILE A 69 -8.03 1.67 18.26
CA ILE A 69 -7.45 2.56 17.25
C ILE A 69 -6.01 2.13 16.96
N VAL A 70 -5.52 2.33 15.74
CA VAL A 70 -4.16 2.03 15.34
C VAL A 70 -3.29 3.28 15.37
N GLY A 71 -2.15 3.24 16.06
CA GLY A 71 -1.09 4.24 15.94
C GLY A 71 0.08 3.69 15.12
N LYS A 72 0.52 4.43 14.09
CA LYS A 72 1.62 4.01 13.21
C LYS A 72 2.45 5.20 12.69
N PRO A 73 3.74 5.01 12.40
CA PRO A 73 4.54 6.03 11.75
C PRO A 73 4.07 6.23 10.30
N VAL A 74 4.04 7.48 9.81
CA VAL A 74 3.73 7.75 8.39
C VAL A 74 4.77 7.12 7.47
N ARG A 75 6.03 7.25 7.86
CA ARG A 75 7.19 6.66 7.17
C ARG A 75 7.69 5.46 7.96
N GLY A 76 7.57 4.28 7.37
CA GLY A 76 7.98 3.02 7.98
C GLY A 76 7.87 1.87 6.97
N ARG A 77 8.52 0.74 7.26
CA ARG A 77 8.47 -0.46 6.42
C ARG A 77 7.78 -1.60 7.18
N GLY A 78 6.79 -2.22 6.54
CA GLY A 78 6.02 -3.30 7.16
C GLY A 78 5.24 -2.81 8.39
N SER A 79 5.02 -3.71 9.34
CA SER A 79 4.29 -3.46 10.59
C SER A 79 5.14 -2.88 11.73
N HIS A 80 6.37 -2.42 11.46
CA HIS A 80 7.22 -1.82 12.48
C HIS A 80 6.63 -0.49 12.98
N GLY A 81 6.50 -0.32 14.30
CA GLY A 81 5.90 0.85 14.93
C GLY A 81 4.36 0.91 14.85
N VAL A 82 3.71 -0.13 14.30
CA VAL A 82 2.25 -0.23 14.25
C VAL A 82 1.75 -0.89 15.54
N LYS A 83 0.84 -0.24 16.25
CA LYS A 83 0.20 -0.80 17.46
C LYS A 83 -1.30 -0.56 17.44
N VAL A 84 -2.05 -1.58 17.84
CA VAL A 84 -3.48 -1.46 18.17
C VAL A 84 -3.57 -1.01 19.63
N CYS A 85 -4.17 0.15 19.85
CA CYS A 85 -4.37 0.76 21.15
C CYS A 85 -5.83 0.64 21.56
N HIS A 86 -6.08 0.10 22.75
CA HIS A 86 -7.43 -0.22 23.23
C HIS A 86 -8.05 0.88 24.09
N ASN A 87 -7.28 1.89 24.48
CA ASN A 87 -7.74 3.00 25.30
C ASN A 87 -6.90 4.27 25.06
N PRO A 88 -7.38 5.45 25.49
CA PRO A 88 -6.66 6.72 25.28
C PRO A 88 -5.26 6.77 25.89
N THR A 89 -5.07 6.19 27.07
CA THR A 89 -3.77 6.18 27.77
C THR A 89 -2.72 5.41 26.97
N ASP A 90 -3.08 4.24 26.46
CA ASP A 90 -2.21 3.41 25.64
C ASP A 90 -1.88 4.07 24.30
N LEU A 91 -2.88 4.70 23.66
CA LEU A 91 -2.68 5.45 22.41
C LEU A 91 -1.74 6.64 22.63
N LYS A 92 -1.93 7.40 23.72
CA LYS A 92 -1.06 8.54 24.06
C LYS A 92 0.39 8.10 24.21
N ALA A 93 0.64 7.11 25.06
CA ALA A 93 1.99 6.63 25.32
C ALA A 93 2.68 6.12 24.05
N HIS A 94 1.94 5.41 23.19
CA HIS A 94 2.47 4.91 21.92
C HIS A 94 2.78 6.03 20.92
N VAL A 95 1.87 7.00 20.76
CA VAL A 95 2.05 8.14 19.85
C VAL A 95 3.23 9.02 20.30
N GLU A 96 3.35 9.28 21.60
CA GLU A 96 4.49 10.04 22.16
C GLU A 96 5.81 9.32 21.89
N ALA A 97 5.87 7.99 22.05
CA ALA A 97 7.06 7.20 21.72
C ALA A 97 7.41 7.29 20.23
N LEU A 98 6.42 7.17 19.34
CA LEU A 98 6.65 7.30 17.89
C LEU A 98 7.11 8.71 17.48
N LEU A 99 6.62 9.77 18.16
CA LEU A 99 6.99 11.15 17.87
C LEU A 99 8.45 11.48 18.22
N VAL A 100 9.09 10.68 19.10
CA VAL A 100 10.53 10.78 19.36
C VAL A 100 11.34 10.33 18.13
N GLU A 101 10.85 9.32 17.40
CA GLU A 101 11.54 8.74 16.26
C GLU A 101 11.20 9.42 14.93
N SER A 102 9.98 9.96 14.80
CA SER A 102 9.47 10.54 13.57
C SER A 102 8.60 11.77 13.84
N PRO A 103 8.78 12.89 13.11
CA PRO A 103 8.03 14.13 13.38
C PRO A 103 6.54 14.04 13.03
N LEU A 104 6.10 12.94 12.43
CA LEU A 104 4.73 12.77 11.94
C LEU A 104 4.25 11.32 12.16
N VAL A 105 3.17 11.20 12.92
CA VAL A 105 2.48 9.95 13.25
C VAL A 105 1.08 9.99 12.66
N MET A 106 0.59 8.81 12.27
CA MET A 106 -0.76 8.64 11.78
C MET A 106 -1.54 7.74 12.74
N ILE A 107 -2.71 8.21 13.14
CA ILE A 107 -3.69 7.50 13.92
C ILE A 107 -4.81 7.10 12.96
N GLU A 108 -5.26 5.84 12.99
CA GLU A 108 -6.34 5.35 12.13
C GLU A 108 -7.32 4.48 12.91
N GLU A 109 -8.60 4.49 12.52
CA GLU A 109 -9.56 3.54 13.07
C GLU A 109 -9.15 2.09 12.77
N LEU A 110 -9.39 1.18 13.72
CA LEU A 110 -9.12 -0.24 13.49
C LEU A 110 -10.15 -0.82 12.51
N LEU A 111 -9.66 -1.44 11.44
CA LEU A 111 -10.45 -2.25 10.53
C LEU A 111 -10.44 -3.71 11.02
N ALA A 112 -11.57 -4.22 11.52
CA ALA A 112 -11.62 -5.51 12.24
C ALA A 112 -11.88 -6.73 11.34
N GLY A 113 -12.30 -6.53 10.09
CA GLY A 113 -12.63 -7.62 9.18
C GLY A 113 -11.43 -8.16 8.40
N ASN A 114 -11.71 -8.93 7.35
CA ASN A 114 -10.68 -9.60 6.56
C ASN A 114 -9.76 -8.60 5.85
N GLU A 115 -8.46 -8.91 5.86
CA GLU A 115 -7.44 -8.20 5.10
C GLU A 115 -7.20 -8.90 3.77
N ALA A 116 -7.06 -8.13 2.71
CA ALA A 116 -6.58 -8.62 1.43
C ALA A 116 -5.62 -7.61 0.81
N THR A 117 -4.86 -8.09 -0.16
CA THR A 117 -3.89 -7.31 -0.89
C THR A 117 -4.19 -7.50 -2.37
N ILE A 118 -4.18 -6.39 -3.11
CA ILE A 118 -4.41 -6.41 -4.56
C ILE A 118 -3.23 -5.72 -5.23
N THR A 119 -2.63 -6.41 -6.19
CA THR A 119 -1.64 -5.82 -7.09
C THR A 119 -2.35 -5.26 -8.31
N VAL A 120 -2.08 -4.00 -8.63
CA VAL A 120 -2.57 -3.36 -9.86
C VAL A 120 -1.43 -3.27 -10.86
N LYS A 121 -1.63 -3.80 -12.06
CA LYS A 121 -0.70 -3.63 -13.17
C LYS A 121 -1.00 -2.37 -13.96
N SER A 122 0.06 -1.77 -14.47
CA SER A 122 -0.02 -0.65 -15.40
C SER A 122 -0.49 -1.07 -16.79
N PRO A 123 -1.02 -0.12 -17.58
CA PRO A 123 -1.36 -0.35 -18.97
C PRO A 123 -0.21 -0.95 -19.79
N SER A 124 -0.57 -1.83 -20.72
CA SER A 124 0.29 -2.37 -21.77
C SER A 124 -0.36 -2.12 -23.14
N SER A 125 0.35 -2.41 -24.23
CA SER A 125 -0.23 -2.40 -25.58
C SER A 125 -1.41 -3.36 -25.72
N SER A 126 -1.35 -4.52 -25.05
CA SER A 126 -2.41 -5.53 -25.04
C SER A 126 -3.57 -5.22 -24.09
N ARG A 127 -3.34 -4.39 -23.07
CA ARG A 127 -4.37 -3.98 -22.10
C ARG A 127 -4.16 -2.50 -21.74
N PRO A 128 -4.86 -1.57 -22.43
CA PRO A 128 -4.56 -0.14 -22.34
C PRO A 128 -5.08 0.53 -21.06
N GLN A 129 -5.71 -0.21 -20.15
CA GLN A 129 -6.14 0.28 -18.83
C GLN A 129 -5.35 -0.37 -17.70
N HIS A 130 -5.26 0.31 -16.56
CA HIS A 130 -4.86 -0.29 -15.30
C HIS A 130 -5.80 -1.43 -14.94
N TRP A 131 -5.27 -2.47 -14.31
CA TRP A 131 -6.08 -3.63 -13.94
C TRP A 131 -5.58 -4.34 -12.71
N SER A 132 -6.51 -4.86 -11.91
CA SER A 132 -6.24 -5.61 -10.70
C SER A 132 -5.95 -7.09 -11.00
N MET A 133 -4.86 -7.61 -10.45
CA MET A 133 -4.60 -9.04 -10.37
C MET A 133 -5.48 -9.68 -9.28
N THR A 134 -5.48 -11.01 -9.22
CA THR A 134 -6.31 -11.76 -8.27
C THR A 134 -5.99 -11.39 -6.82
N PRO A 135 -6.98 -11.02 -5.99
CA PRO A 135 -6.75 -10.68 -4.59
C PRO A 135 -6.05 -11.79 -3.79
N VAL A 136 -5.15 -11.39 -2.90
CA VAL A 136 -4.48 -12.28 -1.94
C VAL A 136 -4.99 -11.95 -0.55
N ILE A 137 -5.70 -12.88 0.08
CA ILE A 137 -6.19 -12.77 1.45
C ILE A 137 -5.01 -12.93 2.39
N ARG A 138 -4.97 -12.08 3.44
CA ARG A 138 -4.01 -12.19 4.55
C ARG A 138 -4.74 -12.66 5.79
N PHE A 139 -4.16 -13.62 6.50
CA PHE A 139 -4.75 -14.27 7.68
C PHE A 139 -3.69 -14.48 8.77
N ASN A 140 -4.07 -15.04 9.92
CA ASN A 140 -3.18 -15.25 11.07
C ASN A 140 -2.53 -13.95 11.59
N HIS A 141 -3.33 -12.88 11.71
CA HIS A 141 -2.94 -11.64 12.37
C HIS A 141 -2.61 -11.87 13.84
N VAL A 142 -1.58 -11.19 14.33
CA VAL A 142 -1.21 -11.16 15.76
C VAL A 142 -1.64 -9.82 16.31
N GLU A 143 -2.47 -9.81 17.35
CA GLU A 143 -3.01 -8.57 17.95
C GLU A 143 -3.73 -7.68 16.92
N GLY A 144 -4.38 -8.29 15.92
CA GLY A 144 -5.06 -7.56 14.84
C GLY A 144 -4.14 -6.96 13.78
N VAL A 145 -2.82 -7.14 13.85
CA VAL A 145 -1.84 -6.66 12.87
C VAL A 145 -1.21 -7.84 12.12
N ALA A 146 -0.97 -7.68 10.82
CA ALA A 146 -0.32 -8.73 10.06
C ALA A 146 1.16 -8.86 10.49
N PRO A 147 1.67 -10.08 10.71
CA PRO A 147 3.04 -10.29 11.15
C PRO A 147 4.07 -9.64 10.21
N TYR A 148 5.17 -9.15 10.78
CA TYR A 148 6.26 -8.61 9.98
C TYR A 148 6.93 -9.71 9.15
N ASN A 149 7.09 -9.46 7.84
CA ASN A 149 7.61 -10.44 6.88
C ASN A 149 9.04 -10.93 7.18
N GLY A 150 9.80 -10.21 8.02
CA GLY A 150 11.13 -10.66 8.47
C GLY A 150 11.10 -11.76 9.53
N VAL A 151 9.93 -12.05 10.12
CA VAL A 151 9.74 -13.07 11.17
C VAL A 151 8.94 -14.26 10.64
N VAL A 152 7.93 -14.02 9.81
CA VAL A 152 7.03 -15.05 9.27
C VAL A 152 6.97 -14.93 7.75
N ALA A 153 7.22 -16.03 7.04
CA ALA A 153 7.16 -16.06 5.58
C ALA A 153 5.74 -15.72 5.10
N VAL A 154 5.64 -14.85 4.10
CA VAL A 154 4.36 -14.34 3.56
C VAL A 154 3.45 -15.47 3.09
N THR A 155 4.02 -16.53 2.54
CA THR A 155 3.31 -17.72 2.05
C THR A 155 2.57 -18.48 3.17
N THR A 156 2.94 -18.30 4.43
CA THR A 156 2.30 -18.98 5.58
C THR A 156 1.10 -18.23 6.15
N ASN A 157 0.94 -16.95 5.79
CA ASN A 157 -0.12 -16.08 6.28
C ASN A 157 -0.92 -15.41 5.15
N SER A 158 -0.76 -15.90 3.92
CA SER A 158 -1.38 -15.33 2.74
C SER A 158 -1.75 -16.41 1.72
N ARG A 159 -2.92 -16.26 1.08
CA ARG A 159 -3.37 -17.15 0.00
C ARG A 159 -4.20 -16.38 -1.02
N VAL A 160 -4.27 -16.90 -2.24
CA VAL A 160 -5.20 -16.38 -3.24
C VAL A 160 -6.64 -16.61 -2.76
N ILE A 161 -7.51 -15.66 -3.05
CA ILE A 161 -8.95 -15.81 -2.88
C ILE A 161 -9.48 -16.99 -3.72
N THR A 162 -10.48 -17.70 -3.22
CA THR A 162 -11.18 -18.76 -3.96
C THR A 162 -12.26 -18.19 -4.90
N ASP A 163 -12.69 -18.96 -5.89
CA ASP A 163 -13.77 -18.55 -6.81
C ASP A 163 -15.08 -18.24 -6.07
N GLU A 164 -15.38 -18.96 -4.99
CA GLU A 164 -16.56 -18.72 -4.15
C GLU A 164 -16.46 -17.39 -3.41
N GLU A 165 -15.32 -17.11 -2.76
CA GLU A 165 -15.09 -15.84 -2.07
C GLU A 165 -15.11 -14.65 -3.04
N MET A 166 -14.64 -14.84 -4.28
CA MET A 166 -14.64 -13.82 -5.33
C MET A 166 -16.06 -13.44 -5.79
N LYS A 167 -17.09 -14.23 -5.45
CA LYS A 167 -18.50 -13.86 -5.67
C LYS A 167 -18.97 -12.73 -4.76
N ASP A 168 -18.27 -12.46 -3.66
CA ASP A 168 -18.59 -11.30 -2.82
C ASP A 168 -18.33 -10.00 -3.62
N PRO A 169 -19.37 -9.18 -3.87
CA PRO A 169 -19.26 -7.98 -4.70
C PRO A 169 -18.23 -6.97 -4.17
N ALA A 170 -17.95 -6.99 -2.86
CA ALA A 170 -16.98 -6.08 -2.23
C ALA A 170 -15.57 -6.23 -2.83
N TYR A 171 -15.17 -7.43 -3.29
CA TYR A 171 -13.89 -7.61 -3.97
C TYR A 171 -13.89 -6.92 -5.34
N SER A 172 -14.95 -7.09 -6.12
CA SER A 172 -15.05 -6.42 -7.43
C SER A 172 -15.08 -4.90 -7.30
N ASP A 173 -15.77 -4.38 -6.27
CA ASP A 173 -15.86 -2.95 -5.99
C ASP A 173 -14.51 -2.36 -5.61
N VAL A 174 -13.77 -3.04 -4.72
CA VAL A 174 -12.49 -2.54 -4.26
C VAL A 174 -11.41 -2.66 -5.35
N MET A 175 -11.41 -3.73 -6.15
CA MET A 175 -10.55 -3.84 -7.33
C MET A 175 -10.75 -2.66 -8.31
N ARG A 176 -12.01 -2.26 -8.57
CA ARG A 176 -12.30 -1.07 -9.40
C ARG A 176 -11.82 0.23 -8.77
N GLN A 177 -11.96 0.38 -7.46
CA GLN A 177 -11.40 1.55 -6.75
C GLN A 177 -9.88 1.60 -6.92
N PHE A 178 -9.21 0.46 -6.93
CA PHE A 178 -7.75 0.37 -6.99
C PHE A 178 -7.21 0.70 -8.35
N GLU A 179 -7.89 0.22 -9.39
CA GLU A 179 -7.62 0.59 -10.78
C GLU A 179 -7.73 2.11 -10.96
N ARG A 180 -8.75 2.73 -10.35
CA ARG A 180 -8.92 4.19 -10.36
C ARG A 180 -7.82 4.92 -9.60
N VAL A 181 -7.38 4.43 -8.44
CA VAL A 181 -6.22 5.00 -7.73
C VAL A 181 -4.96 4.92 -8.60
N ALA A 182 -4.67 3.75 -9.18
CA ALA A 182 -3.51 3.56 -10.05
C ALA A 182 -3.56 4.44 -11.30
N GLN A 183 -4.75 4.63 -11.88
CA GLN A 183 -4.99 5.53 -12.99
C GLN A 183 -4.77 6.99 -12.59
N LEU A 184 -5.33 7.41 -11.45
CA LEU A 184 -5.21 8.77 -10.92
C LEU A 184 -3.74 9.16 -10.75
N ILE A 185 -2.96 8.33 -10.04
CA ILE A 185 -1.53 8.57 -9.81
C ILE A 185 -0.66 8.18 -11.02
N ARG A 186 -1.27 7.71 -12.11
CA ARG A 186 -0.62 7.29 -13.35
C ARG A 186 0.52 6.29 -13.10
N ALA A 187 0.25 5.27 -12.29
CA ALA A 187 1.22 4.24 -11.94
C ALA A 187 1.75 3.54 -13.22
N THR A 188 3.06 3.56 -13.42
CA THR A 188 3.75 2.98 -14.60
C THR A 188 4.47 1.66 -14.30
N ALA A 189 4.41 1.21 -13.06
CA ALA A 189 4.88 -0.08 -12.60
C ALA A 189 3.85 -0.65 -11.61
N PRO A 190 3.86 -1.96 -11.34
CA PRO A 190 2.90 -2.55 -10.42
C PRO A 190 2.96 -1.87 -9.05
N ILE A 191 1.79 -1.51 -8.55
CA ILE A 191 1.61 -1.04 -7.18
C ILE A 191 0.78 -2.07 -6.44
N ARG A 192 0.89 -2.06 -5.12
CA ARG A 192 0.08 -2.90 -4.26
C ARG A 192 -0.71 -2.01 -3.34
N ILE A 193 -1.95 -2.37 -3.10
CA ILE A 193 -2.76 -1.68 -2.13
C ILE A 193 -3.33 -2.75 -1.21
N ASP A 194 -3.22 -2.51 0.09
CA ASP A 194 -3.74 -3.37 1.14
C ASP A 194 -5.13 -2.84 1.55
N VAL A 195 -6.10 -3.74 1.55
CA VAL A 195 -7.49 -3.50 1.94
C VAL A 195 -7.81 -4.21 3.22
N ARG A 196 -8.72 -3.63 3.98
CA ARG A 196 -9.36 -4.35 5.07
C ARG A 196 -10.81 -3.96 5.22
N ARG A 197 -11.64 -4.92 5.60
CA ARG A 197 -13.04 -4.64 5.91
C ARG A 197 -13.14 -3.96 7.28
N PHE A 198 -14.08 -3.02 7.42
CA PHE A 198 -14.43 -2.43 8.70
C PHE A 198 -14.81 -3.51 9.73
N HIS A 199 -15.61 -4.49 9.30
CA HIS A 199 -15.94 -5.69 10.07
C HIS A 199 -16.26 -6.85 9.12
N GLN A 200 -16.48 -8.06 9.64
CA GLN A 200 -16.85 -9.21 8.80
C GLN A 200 -18.07 -8.88 7.93
N GLY A 201 -17.98 -9.18 6.63
CA GLY A 201 -19.05 -8.92 5.66
C GLY A 201 -19.23 -7.45 5.22
N SER A 202 -18.52 -6.48 5.80
CA SER A 202 -18.61 -5.08 5.36
C SER A 202 -17.87 -4.84 4.05
N ARG A 203 -18.03 -3.66 3.45
CA ARG A 203 -17.14 -3.19 2.37
C ARG A 203 -15.67 -3.13 2.82
N PHE A 204 -14.76 -3.15 1.86
CA PHE A 204 -13.33 -2.90 2.07
C PHE A 204 -13.01 -1.41 2.10
N ALA A 205 -12.00 -1.03 2.89
CA ALA A 205 -11.36 0.27 2.87
C ALA A 205 -9.88 0.14 2.44
N LEU A 206 -9.38 1.16 1.75
CA LEU A 206 -7.98 1.33 1.35
C LEU A 206 -7.19 1.84 2.55
N PHE A 207 -6.31 1.03 3.16
CA PHE A 207 -5.60 1.46 4.37
C PHE A 207 -4.08 1.57 4.19
N ASP A 208 -3.50 0.95 3.15
CA ASP A 208 -2.09 1.13 2.81
C ASP A 208 -1.85 1.01 1.31
N ILE A 209 -1.28 2.05 0.68
CA ILE A 209 -0.89 2.04 -0.73
C ILE A 209 0.62 1.93 -0.80
N ASN A 210 1.10 0.79 -1.28
CA ASN A 210 2.50 0.51 -1.44
C ASN A 210 2.93 0.73 -2.89
N MET A 211 3.60 1.85 -3.10
CA MET A 211 4.17 2.23 -4.40
C MET A 211 5.38 1.39 -4.80
N LYS A 212 5.99 0.64 -3.86
CA LYS A 212 7.19 -0.19 -4.03
C LYS A 212 6.96 -1.55 -3.40
N PRO A 213 6.03 -2.35 -3.94
CA PRO A 213 5.72 -3.63 -3.34
C PRO A 213 6.97 -4.51 -3.27
N ASN A 214 7.06 -5.31 -2.21
CA ASN A 214 8.07 -6.36 -2.17
C ASN A 214 7.85 -7.32 -3.35
N MET A 215 8.88 -7.51 -4.16
CA MET A 215 8.89 -8.38 -5.33
C MET A 215 9.69 -9.66 -5.09
N THR A 216 9.86 -10.13 -3.86
CA THR A 216 10.50 -11.44 -3.62
C THR A 216 9.74 -12.57 -4.31
N GLY A 217 10.49 -13.56 -4.81
CA GLY A 217 9.93 -14.73 -5.47
C GLY A 217 10.90 -15.91 -5.48
N PRO A 218 10.40 -17.10 -5.84
CA PRO A 218 11.22 -18.30 -5.99
C PRO A 218 12.21 -18.13 -7.15
N GLY A 219 13.34 -18.84 -7.10
CA GLY A 219 14.34 -18.80 -8.19
C GLY A 219 15.80 -18.86 -7.75
N ARG A 220 16.06 -18.82 -6.43
CA ARG A 220 17.34 -19.23 -5.85
C ARG A 220 17.11 -20.49 -5.01
N PRO A 221 18.03 -21.47 -5.04
CA PRO A 221 17.92 -22.66 -4.18
C PRO A 221 17.70 -22.28 -2.71
N GLY A 222 16.71 -22.90 -2.07
CA GLY A 222 16.35 -22.65 -0.66
C GLY A 222 15.47 -21.42 -0.43
N ARG A 223 14.82 -20.89 -1.48
CA ARG A 223 13.87 -19.76 -1.41
C ARG A 223 12.55 -20.04 -2.13
N GLU A 224 12.21 -21.30 -2.26
CA GLU A 224 11.03 -21.76 -2.98
C GLU A 224 9.73 -21.25 -2.32
N ASP A 225 9.75 -21.00 -1.01
CA ASP A 225 8.62 -20.54 -0.19
C ASP A 225 8.62 -19.01 0.06
N GLN A 226 9.52 -18.25 -0.55
CA GLN A 226 9.72 -16.81 -0.29
C GLN A 226 8.94 -15.89 -1.24
N ALA A 227 7.86 -16.40 -1.83
CA ALA A 227 6.99 -15.62 -2.71
C ALA A 227 6.35 -14.45 -1.97
N GLY A 228 6.54 -13.24 -2.48
CA GLY A 228 5.82 -12.05 -2.05
C GLY A 228 4.36 -12.07 -2.54
N LEU A 229 3.55 -11.16 -1.99
CA LEU A 229 2.10 -11.08 -2.30
C LEU A 229 1.81 -10.94 -3.80
N THR A 230 2.61 -10.15 -4.53
CA THR A 230 2.48 -10.02 -5.99
C THR A 230 2.77 -11.31 -6.72
N ALA A 231 3.76 -12.09 -6.27
CA ALA A 231 4.10 -13.39 -6.86
C ALA A 231 3.01 -14.44 -6.59
N ILE A 232 2.42 -14.44 -5.38
CA ILE A 232 1.27 -15.29 -5.04
C ILE A 232 0.07 -14.95 -5.95
N SER A 233 -0.21 -13.66 -6.16
CA SER A 233 -1.26 -13.20 -7.08
C SER A 233 -0.98 -13.59 -8.53
N ALA A 234 0.28 -13.53 -8.98
CA ALA A 234 0.70 -13.89 -10.33
C ALA A 234 0.51 -15.39 -10.60
N ALA A 235 0.81 -16.25 -9.62
CA ALA A 235 0.60 -17.69 -9.73
C ALA A 235 -0.87 -18.05 -10.01
N ALA A 236 -1.82 -17.28 -9.47
CA ALA A 236 -3.25 -17.44 -9.77
C ALA A 236 -3.60 -17.19 -11.24
N LEU A 237 -2.77 -16.43 -11.96
CA LEU A 237 -2.90 -16.17 -13.39
C LEU A 237 -2.14 -17.21 -14.24
N GLY A 238 -1.58 -18.25 -13.60
CA GLY A 238 -0.72 -19.23 -14.25
C GLY A 238 0.69 -18.74 -14.55
N TRP A 239 1.12 -17.62 -13.94
CA TRP A 239 2.47 -17.09 -14.15
C TRP A 239 3.42 -17.63 -13.08
N ASP A 240 4.52 -18.23 -13.52
CA ASP A 240 5.67 -18.39 -12.64
C ASP A 240 6.36 -17.04 -12.36
N TYR A 241 7.36 -17.05 -11.50
CA TYR A 241 8.06 -15.82 -11.13
C TYR A 241 8.83 -15.20 -12.31
N GLY A 242 9.35 -16.00 -13.23
CA GLY A 242 10.01 -15.50 -14.44
C GLY A 242 9.02 -14.77 -15.36
N ALA A 243 7.89 -15.40 -15.64
CA ALA A 243 6.79 -14.84 -16.41
C ALA A 243 6.26 -13.55 -15.78
N LEU A 244 6.17 -13.47 -14.44
CA LEU A 244 5.85 -12.22 -13.73
C LEU A 244 6.86 -11.12 -14.03
N LEU A 245 8.17 -11.40 -13.94
CA LEU A 245 9.22 -10.42 -14.22
C LEU A 245 9.20 -9.95 -15.68
N GLU A 246 9.03 -10.86 -16.64
CA GLU A 246 8.87 -10.53 -18.06
C GLU A 246 7.65 -9.64 -18.29
N ASN A 247 6.54 -9.96 -17.63
CA ASN A 247 5.30 -9.19 -17.67
C ASN A 247 5.44 -7.77 -17.09
N ILE A 248 6.38 -7.56 -16.16
CA ILE A 248 6.70 -6.26 -15.59
C ILE A 248 7.67 -5.50 -16.51
N LEU A 249 8.65 -6.19 -17.09
CA LEU A 249 9.54 -5.59 -18.09
C LEU A 249 8.77 -5.13 -19.33
N GLY A 250 7.78 -5.90 -19.77
CA GLY A 250 6.95 -5.57 -20.93
C GLY A 250 6.10 -4.29 -20.79
N ILE A 251 5.92 -3.78 -19.58
CA ILE A 251 5.21 -2.51 -19.31
C ILE A 251 6.16 -1.33 -19.01
N ALA A 252 7.48 -1.56 -19.03
CA ALA A 252 8.46 -0.52 -18.75
C ALA A 252 8.32 0.65 -19.71
N GLN A 253 8.31 1.86 -19.16
CA GLN A 253 8.16 3.09 -19.94
C GLN A 253 9.53 3.71 -20.24
N PRO A 254 9.68 4.47 -21.34
CA PRO A 254 10.90 5.23 -21.57
C PRO A 254 11.03 6.37 -20.54
N LEU A 255 12.26 6.77 -20.24
CA LEU A 255 12.57 7.75 -19.20
C LEU A 255 11.87 9.12 -19.40
N ASP A 256 11.57 9.49 -20.64
CA ASP A 256 10.92 10.76 -20.96
C ASP A 256 9.46 10.84 -20.48
N VAL A 257 8.73 9.72 -20.50
CA VAL A 257 7.38 9.60 -19.90
C VAL A 257 7.42 10.02 -18.44
N PHE A 258 8.42 9.55 -17.70
CA PHE A 258 8.64 9.92 -16.31
C PHE A 258 9.02 11.40 -16.13
N ARG A 259 9.90 11.93 -16.99
CA ARG A 259 10.29 13.36 -16.96
C ARG A 259 9.13 14.30 -17.23
N ARG A 260 8.11 13.82 -17.97
CA ARG A 260 6.87 14.55 -18.27
C ARG A 260 5.78 14.32 -17.24
N TYR A 261 6.01 13.47 -16.23
CA TYR A 261 5.03 13.27 -15.17
C TYR A 261 4.71 14.59 -14.49
N ARG A 262 3.41 14.85 -14.35
CA ARG A 262 2.85 15.95 -13.57
C ARG A 262 1.93 15.33 -12.53
N SER A 263 2.07 15.75 -11.28
CA SER A 263 1.19 15.26 -10.24
C SER A 263 -0.26 15.59 -10.63
N PRO A 264 -1.19 14.61 -10.58
CA PRO A 264 -2.61 14.92 -10.77
C PRO A 264 -3.13 15.90 -9.70
N PHE A 265 -2.42 16.02 -8.58
CA PHE A 265 -2.78 16.84 -7.42
C PHE A 265 -2.15 18.24 -7.42
N GLU A 266 -1.40 18.63 -8.46
CA GLU A 266 -0.74 19.96 -8.55
C GLU A 266 -1.71 21.09 -8.98
N ARG A 267 -2.97 20.78 -9.33
CA ARG A 267 -3.95 21.74 -9.88
C ARG A 267 -5.23 21.88 -9.04
N CYS A 268 -5.20 21.48 -7.77
CA CYS A 268 -6.29 21.66 -6.84
C CYS A 268 -5.88 22.60 -5.72
#